data_AF-A0A528FHS0-F1
#
_entry.id   AF-A0A528FHS0-F1
#
_cell.length_a   1.000
_cell.length_b   1.000
_cell.length_c   1.000
_cell.angle_alpha   90.00
_cell.angle_beta   90.00
_cell.angle_gamma   90.00
#
_symmetry.space_group_name_H-M   'P 1'
#
loop_
_entity.id
_entity.type
_entity.pdbx_description
1 polymer ?
#
loop_
_entity_poly.entity_id
_entity_poly.type
_entity_poly.pdbx_seq_one_letter_code
_entity_poly.pdbx_strand_id
1 'polypeptide(L)'
;MGRARHFQAATTGAARLTILARLTVLIVICTVCWPAMAGTNVHKGSLGNWIEQVALPKADPQFDSQIKNGISNLLSDYQIRKRPGGLEVFDRYAYKIVDRTGLERGAAISFEFDPATSEVTVNWIDIIRDGVVIKHLSDAEFDVFRRERDAEKGLFDGWLTAYLNINDVRVGDIVDYGKTTVRTPIIGTDLLFHSFAVAWDEPIALIRKRVTWPTVQPLNVRQVRTDIRPDVQSTGETTTYLWQSANPTPVKSQEYLPPDFLTYPSIEISSTSKWQDIVDTVLPYYRLDQELPADFAAKLDAIAAKYDAPEDRMIEAMRLVQDNIRYVSLSMGRGSYIPRTPATVVASGFGDCKDKALLLASSLRRLGIHADVALTDLDEGLALATILPTIRAFDHVI
;
A
#
# COMPACT_ATOMS: atom_id res chain seq x y z
N MET A 1 34.19 64.44 51.81
CA MET A 1 35.56 64.11 51.36
C MET A 1 35.45 62.91 50.41
N GLY A 2 35.44 63.01 49.09
CA GLY A 2 35.87 64.07 48.18
C GLY A 2 36.71 63.44 47.06
N ARG A 3 36.01 62.77 46.12
CA ARG A 3 36.28 62.57 44.68
C ARG A 3 37.73 62.69 44.18
N ALA A 4 38.25 61.63 43.55
CA ALA A 4 38.24 61.39 42.09
C ALA A 4 39.11 62.35 41.26
N ARG A 5 39.96 61.80 40.39
CA ARG A 5 40.39 62.47 39.17
C ARG A 5 40.37 61.55 37.95
N HIS A 6 40.04 62.21 36.86
CA HIS A 6 39.57 61.80 35.55
C HIS A 6 40.72 61.58 34.54
N PHE A 7 40.45 60.72 33.54
CA PHE A 7 40.65 60.87 32.07
C PHE A 7 41.90 61.57 31.50
N GLN A 8 42.57 60.89 30.54
CA GLN A 8 42.74 61.26 29.10
C GLN A 8 43.79 60.31 28.45
N ALA A 9 43.46 59.55 27.39
CA ALA A 9 43.62 59.87 25.96
C ALA A 9 45.11 60.09 25.57
N ALA A 10 45.71 59.55 24.51
CA ALA A 10 45.21 58.97 23.27
C ALA A 10 46.37 58.24 22.52
N THR A 11 45.99 57.44 21.50
CA THR A 11 46.69 57.21 20.19
C THR A 11 48.12 56.63 20.18
N THR A 12 48.57 55.75 19.30
CA THR A 12 48.10 54.92 18.16
C THR A 12 49.37 54.17 17.72
N GLY A 13 49.27 52.93 17.21
CA GLY A 13 50.36 52.33 16.44
C GLY A 13 50.52 50.82 16.61
N ALA A 14 49.71 50.08 15.87
CA ALA A 14 49.95 48.67 15.53
C ALA A 14 51.31 48.53 14.79
N ALA A 15 52.01 47.39 14.76
CA ALA A 15 51.58 46.01 14.84
C ALA A 15 52.75 45.11 15.28
N ARG A 16 52.47 44.04 16.02
CA ARG A 16 53.36 42.89 16.19
C ARG A 16 52.56 41.64 16.60
N LEU A 17 53.09 40.49 16.16
CA LEU A 17 52.82 39.10 16.56
C LEU A 17 51.64 38.37 15.89
N THR A 18 52.00 37.52 14.91
CA THR A 18 51.25 36.33 14.52
C THR A 18 51.51 35.21 15.52
N ILE A 19 50.41 34.64 16.05
CA ILE A 19 50.37 33.59 17.07
C ILE A 19 50.21 32.22 16.41
N LEU A 20 50.94 31.23 16.95
CA LEU A 20 50.81 29.78 16.70
C LEU A 20 49.37 29.29 16.93
N ALA A 21 48.77 28.60 15.95
CA ALA A 21 47.51 27.88 16.14
C ALA A 21 47.71 26.37 15.92
N ARG A 22 47.54 25.59 17.00
CA ARG A 22 47.41 24.13 16.98
C ARG A 22 46.00 23.78 16.49
N LEU A 23 45.89 23.00 15.41
CA LEU A 23 44.61 22.42 14.97
C LEU A 23 44.34 21.13 15.74
N THR A 24 43.25 21.11 16.51
CA THR A 24 42.63 19.90 17.04
C THR A 24 41.48 19.52 16.10
N VAL A 25 41.58 18.37 15.43
CA VAL A 25 40.51 17.87 14.55
C VAL A 25 39.45 17.16 15.39
N LEU A 26 38.27 17.75 15.45
CA LEU A 26 37.06 17.15 16.04
C LEU A 26 36.33 16.39 14.93
N ILE A 27 36.29 15.06 14.99
CA ILE A 27 35.49 14.24 14.07
C ILE A 27 34.05 14.26 14.56
N VAL A 28 33.20 15.05 13.90
CA VAL A 28 31.74 15.00 14.07
C VAL A 28 31.21 13.88 13.18
N ILE A 29 30.74 12.80 13.79
CA ILE A 29 29.97 11.77 13.09
C ILE A 29 28.57 12.35 12.87
N CYS A 30 28.34 12.95 11.70
CA CYS A 30 27.00 13.26 11.22
C CYS A 30 26.31 11.95 10.81
N THR A 31 25.46 11.42 11.69
CA THR A 31 24.45 10.43 11.30
C THR A 31 23.40 11.15 10.45
N VAL A 32 23.63 11.17 9.14
CA VAL A 32 22.63 11.61 8.17
C VAL A 32 21.53 10.53 8.15
N CYS A 33 20.47 10.73 8.94
CA CYS A 33 19.21 10.04 8.69
C CYS A 33 18.63 10.63 7.40
N TRP A 34 18.88 9.97 6.26
CA TRP A 34 18.05 10.21 5.10
C TRP A 34 16.62 9.78 5.43
N PRO A 35 15.61 10.63 5.21
CA PRO A 35 14.25 10.11 5.11
C PRO A 35 14.25 9.10 3.95
N ALA A 36 13.78 7.89 4.20
CA ALA A 36 13.51 6.91 3.16
C ALA A 36 12.42 7.48 2.26
N MET A 37 12.83 8.21 1.23
CA MET A 37 11.97 8.61 0.13
C MET A 37 11.85 7.36 -0.74
N ALA A 38 10.68 6.74 -0.69
CA ALA A 38 10.36 5.62 -1.54
C ALA A 38 10.72 5.96 -3.01
N GLY A 39 11.40 5.02 -3.65
CA GLY A 39 12.09 5.22 -4.92
C GLY A 39 11.38 4.56 -6.09
N THR A 40 11.66 5.04 -7.30
CA THR A 40 11.17 4.44 -8.55
C THR A 40 11.94 3.19 -8.97
N ASN A 41 12.94 2.77 -8.20
CA ASN A 41 13.87 1.73 -8.58
C ASN A 41 13.54 0.41 -7.89
N VAL A 42 13.75 -0.69 -8.61
CA VAL A 42 13.77 -2.04 -8.03
C VAL A 42 15.19 -2.33 -7.55
N HIS A 43 15.34 -2.56 -6.25
CA HIS A 43 16.63 -2.91 -5.66
C HIS A 43 16.90 -4.41 -5.83
N LYS A 44 18.19 -4.78 -5.77
CA LYS A 44 18.65 -6.16 -5.66
C LYS A 44 19.38 -6.30 -4.34
N GLY A 45 19.11 -7.36 -3.58
CA GLY A 45 19.69 -7.49 -2.24
C GLY A 45 19.54 -8.88 -1.65
N SER A 46 20.20 -9.13 -0.53
CA SER A 46 20.10 -10.43 0.15
C SER A 46 18.77 -10.57 0.90
N LEU A 47 18.47 -11.81 1.32
CA LEU A 47 17.30 -12.11 2.13
C LEU A 47 17.47 -11.61 3.57
N GLY A 48 16.40 -11.06 4.15
CA GLY A 48 16.34 -10.71 5.56
C GLY A 48 16.32 -11.95 6.47
N ASN A 49 16.96 -11.86 7.64
CA ASN A 49 17.07 -12.96 8.61
C ASN A 49 15.75 -13.40 9.27
N TRP A 50 14.68 -12.61 9.12
CA TRP A 50 13.36 -12.89 9.67
C TRP A 50 12.53 -13.80 8.77
N ILE A 51 12.98 -14.02 7.54
CA ILE A 51 12.28 -14.78 6.51
C ILE A 51 12.60 -16.26 6.72
N GLU A 52 11.56 -17.06 6.91
CA GLU A 52 11.70 -18.49 7.08
C GLU A 52 11.65 -19.18 5.71
N GLN A 53 12.79 -19.66 5.22
CA GLN A 53 12.83 -20.34 3.92
C GLN A 53 12.21 -21.74 4.02
N VAL A 54 11.48 -22.11 2.97
CA VAL A 54 10.92 -23.46 2.79
C VAL A 54 11.56 -24.13 1.58
N ALA A 55 11.74 -25.44 1.64
CA ALA A 55 12.18 -26.22 0.48
C ALA A 55 11.11 -26.16 -0.62
N LEU A 56 11.53 -26.25 -1.88
CA LEU A 56 10.59 -26.32 -2.99
C LEU A 56 9.80 -27.64 -2.92
N PRO A 57 8.46 -27.59 -2.81
CA PRO A 57 7.64 -28.78 -2.87
C PRO A 57 7.62 -29.34 -4.30
N LYS A 58 7.30 -30.63 -4.43
CA LYS A 58 7.02 -31.26 -5.73
C LYS A 58 5.55 -31.11 -6.04
N ALA A 59 5.22 -30.88 -7.31
CA ALA A 59 3.85 -30.99 -7.80
C ALA A 59 3.28 -32.38 -7.52
N ASP A 60 2.00 -32.44 -7.19
CA ASP A 60 1.27 -33.69 -7.02
C ASP A 60 0.76 -34.19 -8.38
N PRO A 61 1.25 -35.35 -8.88
CA PRO A 61 0.88 -35.86 -10.20
C PRO A 61 -0.62 -36.09 -10.39
N GLN A 62 -1.40 -36.20 -9.31
CA GLN A 62 -2.85 -36.37 -9.42
C GLN A 62 -3.54 -35.19 -10.12
N PHE A 63 -2.90 -34.00 -10.10
CA PHE A 63 -3.45 -32.78 -10.68
C PHE A 63 -2.82 -32.42 -12.04
N ASP A 64 -1.96 -33.28 -12.62
CA ASP A 64 -1.29 -32.99 -13.91
C ASP A 64 -2.29 -32.69 -15.04
N SER A 65 -3.42 -33.41 -15.07
CA SER A 65 -4.51 -33.20 -16.05
C SER A 65 -5.29 -31.89 -15.86
N GLN A 66 -5.10 -31.21 -14.74
CA GLN A 66 -5.76 -29.94 -14.40
C GLN A 66 -4.82 -28.74 -14.55
N ILE A 67 -3.58 -28.96 -14.98
CA ILE A 67 -2.64 -27.87 -15.31
C ILE A 67 -3.24 -27.02 -16.43
N LYS A 68 -3.32 -25.72 -16.19
CA LYS A 68 -3.77 -24.73 -17.16
C LYS A 68 -2.57 -23.91 -17.62
N ASN A 69 -2.67 -23.34 -18.82
CA ASN A 69 -1.71 -22.35 -19.33
C ASN A 69 -0.24 -22.83 -19.38
N GLY A 70 0.01 -24.14 -19.33
CA GLY A 70 1.35 -24.72 -19.40
C GLY A 70 2.23 -24.50 -18.17
N ILE A 71 1.67 -24.08 -17.03
CA ILE A 71 2.40 -23.77 -15.80
C ILE A 71 1.94 -24.69 -14.67
N SER A 72 2.88 -25.39 -14.04
CA SER A 72 2.62 -26.16 -12.81
C SER A 72 3.11 -25.37 -11.60
N ASN A 73 2.19 -24.79 -10.83
CA ASN A 73 2.53 -24.00 -9.64
C ASN A 73 3.07 -24.91 -8.54
N LEU A 74 4.23 -24.55 -7.96
CA LEU A 74 4.86 -25.33 -6.90
C LEU A 74 4.68 -24.63 -5.55
N LEU A 75 5.00 -23.33 -5.47
CA LEU A 75 5.01 -22.61 -4.22
C LEU A 75 4.44 -21.20 -4.37
N SER A 76 3.58 -20.83 -3.43
CA SER A 76 3.28 -19.44 -3.08
C SER A 76 3.55 -19.27 -1.59
N ASP A 77 4.64 -18.61 -1.26
CA ASP A 77 5.00 -18.27 0.12
C ASP A 77 4.93 -16.76 0.32
N TYR A 78 4.18 -16.33 1.33
CA TYR A 78 4.04 -14.91 1.65
C TYR A 78 4.19 -14.72 3.15
N GLN A 79 5.13 -13.86 3.53
CA GLN A 79 5.43 -13.59 4.92
C GLN A 79 5.27 -12.12 5.22
N ILE A 80 4.62 -11.78 6.33
CA ILE A 80 4.44 -10.41 6.80
C ILE A 80 5.08 -10.30 8.17
N ARG A 81 5.83 -9.22 8.40
CA ARG A 81 6.29 -8.84 9.72
C ARG A 81 6.00 -7.36 9.98
N LYS A 82 5.53 -7.05 11.19
CA LYS A 82 5.43 -5.68 11.68
C LYS A 82 6.82 -5.06 11.84
N ARG A 83 7.00 -3.82 11.37
CA ARG A 83 8.19 -3.00 11.65
C ARG A 83 7.76 -1.63 12.20
N PRO A 84 8.68 -0.87 12.84
CA PRO A 84 8.43 0.53 13.14
C PRO A 84 8.03 1.29 11.86
N GLY A 85 6.89 2.00 11.91
CA GLY A 85 6.40 2.79 10.78
C GLY A 85 5.72 2.03 9.63
N GLY A 86 5.55 0.70 9.71
CA GLY A 86 4.83 -0.03 8.68
C GLY A 86 5.04 -1.54 8.70
N LEU A 87 5.23 -2.13 7.53
CA LEU A 87 5.35 -3.58 7.32
C LEU A 87 6.60 -3.92 6.52
N GLU A 88 7.12 -5.12 6.73
CA GLU A 88 8.01 -5.79 5.80
C GLU A 88 7.31 -7.04 5.29
N VAL A 89 7.31 -7.23 3.98
CA VAL A 89 6.62 -8.32 3.30
C VAL A 89 7.62 -9.09 2.48
N PHE A 90 7.55 -10.41 2.49
CA PHE A 90 8.30 -11.28 1.62
C PHE A 90 7.32 -12.08 0.75
N ASP A 91 7.58 -12.11 -0.56
CA ASP A 91 6.83 -12.84 -1.57
C ASP A 91 7.78 -13.80 -2.28
N ARG A 92 7.44 -15.09 -2.34
CA ARG A 92 8.12 -16.07 -3.20
C ARG A 92 7.12 -16.84 -4.04
N TYR A 93 7.45 -16.97 -5.31
CA TYR A 93 6.73 -17.83 -6.22
C TYR A 93 7.70 -18.78 -6.90
N ALA A 94 7.28 -20.04 -7.01
CA ALA A 94 7.97 -21.02 -7.82
C ALA A 94 7.00 -21.86 -8.64
N TYR A 95 7.34 -22.08 -9.89
CA TYR A 95 6.51 -22.84 -10.84
C TYR A 95 7.36 -23.51 -11.91
N LYS A 96 6.84 -24.62 -12.46
CA LYS A 96 7.48 -25.36 -13.55
C LYS A 96 6.85 -25.03 -14.89
N ILE A 97 7.67 -24.82 -15.92
CA ILE A 97 7.25 -24.69 -17.31
C ILE A 97 6.98 -26.08 -17.88
N VAL A 98 5.75 -26.36 -18.28
CA VAL A 98 5.30 -27.70 -18.72
C VAL A 98 5.27 -27.81 -20.24
N ASP A 99 4.92 -26.73 -20.93
CA ASP A 99 4.82 -26.69 -22.40
C ASP A 99 5.18 -25.32 -22.98
N ARG A 100 4.99 -25.16 -24.30
CA ARG A 100 5.29 -23.90 -25.00
C ARG A 100 4.39 -22.74 -24.57
N THR A 101 3.11 -22.98 -24.27
CA THR A 101 2.22 -21.92 -23.78
C THR A 101 2.69 -21.41 -22.41
N GLY A 102 3.14 -22.34 -21.56
CA GLY A 102 3.76 -21.99 -20.28
C GLY A 102 5.05 -21.21 -20.46
N LEU A 103 5.88 -21.56 -21.45
CA LEU A 103 7.12 -20.86 -21.74
C LEU A 103 6.89 -19.39 -22.07
N GLU A 104 5.94 -19.07 -22.96
CA GLU A 104 5.64 -17.68 -23.35
C GLU A 104 5.15 -16.82 -22.17
N ARG A 105 4.54 -17.44 -21.15
CA ARG A 105 4.01 -16.74 -19.97
C ARG A 105 4.98 -16.68 -18.80
N GLY A 106 5.64 -17.79 -18.52
CA GLY A 106 6.52 -17.99 -17.37
C GLY A 106 7.97 -17.57 -17.62
N ALA A 107 8.31 -17.11 -18.82
CA ALA A 107 9.62 -16.52 -19.09
C ALA A 107 9.75 -15.07 -18.60
N ALA A 108 8.67 -14.45 -18.12
CA ALA A 108 8.69 -13.08 -17.62
C ALA A 108 8.26 -13.01 -16.15
N ILE A 109 8.90 -12.10 -15.41
CA ILE A 109 8.49 -11.70 -14.07
C ILE A 109 7.91 -10.29 -14.17
N SER A 110 6.70 -10.12 -13.66
CA SER A 110 6.08 -8.81 -13.54
C SER A 110 5.44 -8.64 -12.16
N PHE A 111 5.65 -7.48 -11.55
CA PHE A 111 4.96 -7.10 -10.33
C PHE A 111 4.77 -5.59 -10.25
N GLU A 112 3.70 -5.18 -9.58
CA GLU A 112 3.36 -3.77 -9.36
C GLU A 112 3.73 -3.34 -7.93
N PHE A 113 4.06 -2.06 -7.76
CA PHE A 113 4.29 -1.44 -6.45
C PHE A 113 3.94 0.06 -6.47
N ASP A 114 3.47 0.57 -5.33
CA ASP A 114 3.26 2.01 -5.13
C ASP A 114 4.59 2.66 -4.73
N PRO A 115 5.22 3.48 -5.60
CA PRO A 115 6.51 4.09 -5.31
C PRO A 115 6.44 5.18 -4.23
N ALA A 116 5.25 5.59 -3.77
CA ALA A 116 5.11 6.54 -2.68
C ALA A 116 5.15 5.86 -1.29
N THR A 117 4.84 4.56 -1.22
CA THR A 117 4.67 3.82 0.04
C THR A 117 5.48 2.54 0.11
N SER A 118 6.10 2.10 -0.98
CA SER A 118 6.79 0.81 -1.07
C SER A 118 8.19 0.92 -1.65
N GLU A 119 9.13 0.19 -1.04
CA GLU A 119 10.46 -0.05 -1.57
C GLU A 119 10.63 -1.55 -1.81
N VAL A 120 10.97 -1.93 -3.04
CA VAL A 120 11.06 -3.35 -3.45
C VAL A 120 12.52 -3.75 -3.60
N THR A 121 12.86 -4.90 -3.02
CA THR A 121 14.14 -5.57 -3.20
C THR A 121 13.91 -6.99 -3.72
N VAL A 122 14.39 -7.29 -4.92
CA VAL A 122 14.42 -8.67 -5.44
C VAL A 122 15.58 -9.41 -4.79
N ASN A 123 15.26 -10.53 -4.14
CA ASN A 123 16.21 -11.30 -3.35
C ASN A 123 16.91 -12.40 -4.17
N TRP A 124 16.20 -13.00 -5.13
CA TRP A 124 16.75 -13.93 -6.12
C TRP A 124 15.79 -14.09 -7.30
N ILE A 125 16.36 -14.57 -8.41
CA ILE A 125 15.66 -15.03 -9.61
C ILE A 125 16.49 -16.19 -10.10
N ASP A 126 15.97 -17.40 -9.98
CA ASP A 126 16.70 -18.62 -10.27
C ASP A 126 15.90 -19.48 -11.25
N ILE A 127 16.62 -20.11 -12.19
CA ILE A 127 16.12 -21.22 -13.00
C ILE A 127 16.68 -22.51 -12.39
N ILE A 128 15.85 -23.51 -12.17
CA ILE A 128 16.27 -24.84 -11.77
C ILE A 128 16.02 -25.79 -12.93
N ARG A 129 17.11 -26.25 -13.55
CA ARG A 129 17.13 -27.13 -14.72
C ARG A 129 17.83 -28.42 -14.36
N ASP A 130 17.12 -29.55 -14.44
CA ASP A 130 17.65 -30.87 -14.11
C ASP A 130 18.33 -30.94 -12.73
N GLY A 131 17.80 -30.18 -11.76
CA GLY A 131 18.32 -30.07 -10.40
C GLY A 131 19.50 -29.09 -10.24
N VAL A 132 19.98 -28.47 -11.31
CA VAL A 132 21.02 -27.43 -11.27
C VAL A 132 20.39 -26.05 -11.16
N VAL A 133 20.83 -25.25 -10.18
CA VAL A 133 20.39 -23.87 -9.98
C VAL A 133 21.24 -22.92 -10.81
N ILE A 134 20.58 -22.15 -11.67
CA ILE A 134 21.15 -21.11 -12.52
C ILE A 134 20.63 -19.76 -12.00
N LYS A 135 21.53 -18.91 -11.50
CA LYS A 135 21.17 -17.63 -10.89
C LYS A 135 21.12 -16.53 -11.93
N HIS A 136 20.02 -15.77 -11.95
CA HIS A 136 19.77 -14.68 -12.89
C HIS A 136 19.69 -13.29 -12.24
N LEU A 137 19.84 -13.17 -10.91
CA LEU A 137 19.67 -11.87 -10.25
C LEU A 137 20.73 -10.84 -10.69
N SER A 138 21.97 -11.26 -10.90
CA SER A 138 23.07 -10.35 -11.27
C SER A 138 22.84 -9.68 -12.62
N ASP A 139 22.33 -10.42 -13.59
CA ASP A 139 22.05 -10.02 -14.98
C ASP A 139 20.60 -9.54 -15.19
N ALA A 140 19.72 -9.64 -14.20
CA ALA A 140 18.35 -9.14 -14.30
C ALA A 140 18.27 -7.62 -14.48
N GLU A 141 17.68 -7.16 -15.57
CA GLU A 141 17.38 -5.74 -15.79
C GLU A 141 15.86 -5.54 -15.79
N PHE A 142 15.36 -4.74 -14.85
CA PHE A 142 13.94 -4.46 -14.74
C PHE A 142 13.57 -3.21 -15.53
N ASP A 143 12.68 -3.36 -16.50
CA ASP A 143 11.95 -2.25 -17.08
C ASP A 143 10.91 -1.77 -16.08
N VAL A 144 11.07 -0.55 -15.58
CA VAL A 144 10.12 0.06 -14.65
C VAL A 144 9.36 1.17 -15.34
N PHE A 145 8.05 1.02 -15.42
CA PHE A 145 7.18 1.99 -16.11
C PHE A 145 5.85 2.12 -15.39
N ARG A 146 5.15 3.23 -15.66
CA ARG A 146 3.83 3.53 -15.12
C ARG A 146 2.76 3.18 -16.15
N ARG A 147 1.70 2.48 -15.73
CA ARG A 147 0.55 2.15 -16.58
C ARG A 147 -0.73 2.72 -15.97
N GLU A 148 -1.08 3.95 -16.35
CA GLU A 148 -2.33 4.60 -15.94
C GLU A 148 -3.49 4.11 -16.83
N ARG A 149 -4.09 2.96 -16.47
CA ARG A 149 -5.08 2.28 -17.33
C ARG A 149 -6.39 3.04 -17.52
N ASP A 150 -6.70 3.95 -16.61
CA ASP A 150 -7.94 4.72 -16.58
C ASP A 150 -7.69 6.25 -16.66
N ALA A 151 -6.54 6.65 -17.22
CA ALA A 151 -6.17 8.06 -17.37
C ALA A 151 -7.18 8.84 -18.21
N GLU A 152 -7.79 8.21 -19.21
CA GLU A 152 -8.85 8.78 -20.05
C GLU A 152 -10.15 9.05 -19.26
N LYS A 153 -10.37 8.33 -18.16
CA LYS A 153 -11.44 8.59 -17.19
C LYS A 153 -11.01 9.60 -16.11
N GLY A 154 -9.79 10.12 -16.20
CA GLY A 154 -9.21 11.05 -15.24
C GLY A 154 -8.75 10.40 -13.95
N LEU A 155 -8.49 9.08 -13.94
CA LEU A 155 -8.01 8.34 -12.79
C LEU A 155 -6.50 8.09 -12.92
N PHE A 156 -5.74 8.48 -11.90
CA PHE A 156 -4.30 8.31 -11.85
C PHE A 156 -3.91 7.70 -10.49
N ASP A 157 -3.34 6.51 -10.50
CA ASP A 157 -2.95 5.78 -9.29
C ASP A 157 -1.43 5.85 -9.02
N GLY A 158 -0.64 6.13 -10.06
CA GLY A 158 0.81 6.26 -10.02
C GLY A 158 1.60 4.99 -9.66
N TRP A 159 0.96 3.82 -9.70
CA TRP A 159 1.64 2.54 -9.50
C TRP A 159 2.67 2.29 -10.61
N LEU A 160 3.78 1.69 -10.23
CA LEU A 160 4.81 1.26 -11.17
C LEU A 160 4.73 -0.24 -11.39
N THR A 161 4.86 -0.66 -12.64
CA THR A 161 5.09 -2.05 -13.02
C THR A 161 6.60 -2.23 -13.20
N ALA A 162 7.18 -3.19 -12.49
CA ALA A 162 8.49 -3.74 -12.81
C ALA A 162 8.29 -4.98 -13.69
N TYR A 163 9.02 -5.04 -14.80
CA TYR A 163 8.96 -6.13 -15.77
C TYR A 163 10.36 -6.61 -16.11
N LEU A 164 10.55 -7.91 -16.19
CA LEU A 164 11.81 -8.55 -16.59
C LEU A 164 11.49 -9.78 -17.44
N ASN A 165 12.17 -9.93 -18.58
CA ASN A 165 12.27 -11.22 -19.27
C ASN A 165 13.48 -11.98 -18.74
N ILE A 166 13.28 -13.21 -18.28
CA ILE A 166 14.35 -14.09 -17.82
C ILE A 166 15.01 -14.72 -19.05
N ASN A 167 16.34 -14.61 -19.14
CA ASN A 167 17.09 -15.19 -20.24
C ASN A 167 17.13 -16.73 -20.15
N ASP A 168 17.05 -17.40 -21.31
CA ASP A 168 17.20 -18.86 -21.44
C ASP A 168 16.22 -19.71 -20.60
N VAL A 169 14.96 -19.30 -20.44
CA VAL A 169 13.91 -20.19 -19.89
C VAL A 169 13.53 -21.25 -20.92
N ARG A 170 13.32 -22.48 -20.47
CA ARG A 170 12.97 -23.64 -21.33
C ARG A 170 11.82 -24.44 -20.73
N VAL A 171 11.15 -25.21 -21.59
CA VAL A 171 10.21 -26.23 -21.14
C VAL A 171 10.94 -27.25 -20.25
N GLY A 172 10.37 -27.54 -19.09
CA GLY A 172 10.95 -28.40 -18.06
C GLY A 172 11.61 -27.64 -16.91
N ASP A 173 11.98 -26.36 -17.12
CA ASP A 173 12.61 -25.53 -16.09
C ASP A 173 11.62 -25.19 -14.98
N ILE A 174 12.14 -25.02 -13.75
CA ILE A 174 11.44 -24.36 -12.66
C ILE A 174 11.97 -22.93 -12.56
N VAL A 175 11.07 -21.95 -12.56
CA VAL A 175 11.38 -20.57 -12.21
C VAL A 175 11.08 -20.38 -10.73
N ASP A 176 12.03 -19.87 -9.96
CA ASP A 176 11.91 -19.56 -8.53
C ASP A 176 12.43 -18.15 -8.28
N TYR A 177 11.58 -17.25 -7.78
CA TYR A 177 11.98 -15.89 -7.45
C TYR A 177 11.37 -15.44 -6.14
N GLY A 178 12.11 -14.60 -5.43
CA GLY A 178 11.74 -14.04 -4.15
C GLY A 178 11.97 -12.54 -4.13
N LYS A 179 11.06 -11.79 -3.51
CA LYS A 179 11.23 -10.35 -3.26
C LYS A 179 10.80 -10.00 -1.83
N THR A 180 11.44 -8.96 -1.30
CA THR A 180 11.05 -8.29 -0.07
C THR A 180 10.53 -6.90 -0.43
N THR A 181 9.42 -6.50 0.17
CA THR A 181 8.86 -5.16 0.04
C THR A 181 8.77 -4.54 1.43
N VAL A 182 9.45 -3.42 1.61
CA VAL A 182 9.21 -2.54 2.76
C VAL A 182 8.01 -1.66 2.42
N ARG A 183 6.95 -1.73 3.22
CA ARG A 183 5.75 -0.91 3.06
C ARG A 183 5.64 0.08 4.21
N THR A 184 5.46 1.36 3.89
CA THR A 184 5.28 2.47 4.82
C THR A 184 3.91 3.10 4.54
N PRO A 185 2.83 2.59 5.17
CA PRO A 185 1.50 3.14 5.00
C PRO A 185 1.44 4.61 5.41
N ILE A 186 0.68 5.41 4.67
CA ILE A 186 0.53 6.85 4.95
C ILE A 186 -0.36 7.09 6.16
N ILE A 187 -1.32 6.18 6.36
CA ILE A 187 -2.25 6.16 7.48
C ILE A 187 -2.39 4.71 7.96
N GLY A 188 -2.80 4.54 9.21
CA GLY A 188 -3.02 3.20 9.78
C GLY A 188 -1.73 2.39 9.86
N THR A 189 -0.60 3.01 10.22
CA THR A 189 0.71 2.34 10.28
C THR A 189 0.72 1.13 11.22
N ASP A 190 -0.16 1.09 12.22
CA ASP A 190 -0.33 0.01 13.19
C ASP A 190 -1.56 -0.87 12.93
N LEU A 191 -2.15 -0.73 11.75
CA LEU A 191 -3.21 -1.58 11.25
C LEU A 191 -2.66 -2.56 10.21
N LEU A 192 -3.12 -3.80 10.29
CA LEU A 192 -2.91 -4.82 9.28
C LEU A 192 -4.26 -5.34 8.84
N PHE A 193 -4.42 -5.47 7.54
CA PHE A 193 -5.40 -6.36 6.94
C PHE A 193 -4.75 -7.14 5.81
N HIS A 194 -5.09 -8.42 5.70
CA HIS A 194 -4.71 -9.24 4.55
C HIS A 194 -5.78 -10.30 4.31
N SER A 195 -6.15 -10.50 3.05
CA SER A 195 -7.02 -11.59 2.61
C SER A 195 -6.25 -12.43 1.61
N PHE A 196 -6.34 -13.75 1.75
CA PHE A 196 -5.64 -14.68 0.87
C PHE A 196 -6.43 -15.97 0.67
N ALA A 197 -6.38 -16.52 -0.54
CA ALA A 197 -6.92 -17.83 -0.86
C ALA A 197 -6.01 -18.95 -0.32
N VAL A 198 -6.63 -20.05 0.09
CA VAL A 198 -5.96 -21.30 0.53
C VAL A 198 -6.17 -22.46 -0.45
N ALA A 199 -6.87 -22.20 -1.56
CA ALA A 199 -6.91 -23.03 -2.77
C ALA A 199 -7.20 -22.14 -3.98
N TRP A 200 -6.67 -22.48 -5.14
CA TRP A 200 -6.86 -21.74 -6.40
C TRP A 200 -7.59 -22.61 -7.42
N ASP A 201 -7.92 -22.07 -8.58
CA ASP A 201 -8.49 -22.84 -9.69
C ASP A 201 -7.44 -23.56 -10.55
N GLU A 202 -6.16 -23.20 -10.39
CA GLU A 202 -5.00 -23.92 -10.91
C GLU A 202 -4.35 -24.77 -9.81
N PRO A 203 -3.85 -25.98 -10.12
CA PRO A 203 -3.09 -26.79 -9.17
C PRO A 203 -1.87 -26.06 -8.62
N ILE A 204 -1.65 -26.19 -7.31
CA ILE A 204 -0.47 -25.67 -6.60
C ILE A 204 -0.03 -26.65 -5.52
N ALA A 205 1.28 -26.88 -5.39
CA ALA A 205 1.78 -27.84 -4.41
C ALA A 205 1.76 -27.32 -2.95
N LEU A 206 2.10 -26.05 -2.73
CA LEU A 206 2.03 -25.43 -1.40
C LEU A 206 1.63 -23.95 -1.48
N ILE A 207 0.56 -23.60 -0.77
CA ILE A 207 0.28 -22.23 -0.36
C ILE A 207 0.71 -22.11 1.10
N ARG A 208 1.56 -21.12 1.40
CA ARG A 208 2.05 -20.83 2.75
C ARG A 208 1.92 -19.35 3.05
N LYS A 209 1.30 -19.03 4.19
CA LYS A 209 1.20 -17.66 4.71
C LYS A 209 1.71 -17.60 6.14
N ARG A 210 2.68 -16.73 6.40
CA ARG A 210 3.26 -16.54 7.74
C ARG A 210 3.14 -15.09 8.16
N VAL A 211 2.57 -14.82 9.31
CA VAL A 211 2.43 -13.45 9.82
C VAL A 211 3.02 -13.37 11.21
N THR A 212 4.04 -12.53 11.39
CA THR A 212 4.61 -12.21 12.71
C THR A 212 4.13 -10.83 13.13
N TRP A 213 3.36 -10.79 14.21
CA TRP A 213 2.65 -9.60 14.68
C TRP A 213 2.85 -9.38 16.20
N PRO A 214 2.72 -8.15 16.74
CA PRO A 214 2.83 -7.93 18.17
C PRO A 214 1.84 -8.76 18.99
N THR A 215 2.32 -9.42 20.05
CA THR A 215 1.49 -10.25 20.95
C THR A 215 0.42 -9.42 21.67
N VAL A 216 0.70 -8.14 21.92
CA VAL A 216 -0.22 -7.20 22.59
C VAL A 216 -1.44 -6.80 21.73
N GLN A 217 -1.42 -7.11 20.42
CA GLN A 217 -2.49 -6.80 19.48
C GLN A 217 -2.80 -8.05 18.64
N PRO A 218 -3.42 -9.09 19.20
CA PRO A 218 -3.66 -10.35 18.48
C PRO A 218 -4.51 -10.14 17.22
N LEU A 219 -4.30 -10.98 16.21
CA LEU A 219 -5.02 -10.89 14.95
C LEU A 219 -6.41 -11.52 15.06
N ASN A 220 -7.40 -10.83 14.51
CA ASN A 220 -8.71 -11.38 14.22
C ASN A 220 -8.62 -12.18 12.93
N VAL A 221 -9.19 -13.38 12.93
CA VAL A 221 -9.13 -14.30 11.79
C VAL A 221 -10.55 -14.69 11.40
N ARG A 222 -10.90 -14.49 10.13
CA ARG A 222 -12.16 -14.93 9.53
C ARG A 222 -11.84 -15.91 8.42
N GLN A 223 -12.52 -17.03 8.42
CA GLN A 223 -12.37 -18.07 7.41
C GLN A 223 -13.61 -18.10 6.55
N VAL A 224 -13.40 -18.12 5.25
CA VAL A 224 -14.48 -18.16 4.27
C VAL A 224 -14.34 -19.45 3.48
N ARG A 225 -15.35 -20.32 3.60
CA ARG A 225 -15.43 -21.60 2.88
C ARG A 225 -14.22 -22.52 3.11
N THR A 226 -13.59 -22.44 4.28
CA THR A 226 -12.44 -23.27 4.65
C THR A 226 -12.40 -23.51 6.16
N ASP A 227 -11.83 -24.64 6.55
CA ASP A 227 -11.54 -24.97 7.95
C ASP A 227 -10.06 -24.83 8.32
N ILE A 228 -9.21 -24.39 7.39
CA ILE A 228 -7.77 -24.22 7.64
C ILE A 228 -7.55 -23.16 8.73
N ARG A 229 -6.95 -23.58 9.84
CA ARG A 229 -6.55 -22.73 10.98
C ARG A 229 -5.04 -22.46 10.94
N PRO A 230 -4.55 -21.36 11.54
CA PRO A 230 -3.12 -21.16 11.67
C PRO A 230 -2.53 -22.03 12.78
N ASP A 231 -1.29 -22.48 12.58
CA ASP A 231 -0.40 -22.82 13.69
C ASP A 231 0.06 -21.52 14.35
N VAL A 232 -0.21 -21.36 15.65
CA VAL A 232 0.07 -20.14 16.40
C VAL A 232 1.18 -20.37 17.41
N GLN A 233 2.23 -19.53 17.34
CA GLN A 233 3.36 -19.59 18.27
C GLN A 233 3.70 -18.19 18.79
N SER A 234 3.71 -18.02 20.11
CA SER A 234 4.06 -16.76 20.75
C SER A 234 5.46 -16.83 21.37
N THR A 235 6.32 -15.88 21.02
CA THR A 235 7.69 -15.75 21.53
C THR A 235 7.93 -14.32 21.98
N GLY A 236 7.89 -14.09 23.31
CA GLY A 236 8.04 -12.76 23.88
C GLY A 236 7.00 -11.77 23.35
N GLU A 237 7.48 -10.71 22.71
CA GLU A 237 6.65 -9.59 22.22
C GLU A 237 5.93 -9.88 20.90
N THR A 238 6.19 -11.01 20.24
CA THR A 238 5.61 -11.33 18.94
C THR A 238 4.89 -12.67 18.94
N THR A 239 3.80 -12.74 18.18
CA THR A 239 3.07 -13.97 17.85
C THR A 239 3.15 -14.22 16.35
N THR A 240 3.49 -15.45 15.99
CA THR A 240 3.53 -15.92 14.60
C THR A 240 2.30 -16.79 14.33
N TYR A 241 1.64 -16.51 13.21
CA TYR A 241 0.53 -17.29 12.67
C TYR A 241 0.98 -17.89 11.34
N LEU A 242 0.89 -19.21 11.20
CA LEU A 242 1.28 -19.93 9.99
C LEU A 242 0.09 -20.71 9.42
N TRP A 243 -0.34 -20.35 8.23
CA TRP A 243 -1.31 -21.13 7.45
C TRP A 243 -0.59 -21.88 6.34
N GLN A 244 -0.95 -23.15 6.16
CA GLN A 244 -0.44 -23.99 5.09
C GLN A 244 -1.57 -24.76 4.43
N SER A 245 -1.51 -24.84 3.10
CA SER A 245 -2.38 -25.67 2.28
C SER A 245 -1.51 -26.44 1.31
N ALA A 246 -1.32 -27.73 1.58
CA ALA A 246 -0.52 -28.63 0.74
C ALA A 246 -1.43 -29.35 -0.23
N ASN A 247 -1.11 -29.28 -1.52
CA ASN A 247 -1.86 -29.90 -2.62
C ASN A 247 -3.38 -29.71 -2.53
N PRO A 248 -3.89 -28.47 -2.29
CA PRO A 248 -5.34 -28.26 -2.22
C PRO A 248 -6.03 -28.71 -3.50
N THR A 249 -7.22 -29.28 -3.37
CA THR A 249 -8.07 -29.57 -4.53
C THR A 249 -8.38 -28.26 -5.29
N PRO A 250 -8.10 -28.19 -6.61
CA PRO A 250 -8.40 -27.00 -7.38
C PRO A 250 -9.88 -26.64 -7.35
N VAL A 251 -10.17 -25.35 -7.19
CA VAL A 251 -11.51 -24.79 -7.17
C VAL A 251 -12.04 -24.67 -8.59
N LYS A 252 -13.27 -25.10 -8.82
CA LYS A 252 -13.90 -24.88 -10.12
C LYS A 252 -14.28 -23.41 -10.26
N SER A 253 -13.65 -22.72 -11.22
CA SER A 253 -14.07 -21.38 -11.61
C SER A 253 -15.49 -21.42 -12.19
N GLN A 254 -16.30 -20.44 -11.82
CA GLN A 254 -17.66 -20.26 -12.32
C GLN A 254 -17.79 -18.81 -12.80
N GLU A 255 -18.28 -18.64 -14.01
CA GLU A 255 -18.57 -17.32 -14.57
C GLU A 255 -19.91 -16.79 -14.01
N TYR A 256 -20.08 -15.47 -14.03
CA TYR A 256 -21.33 -14.77 -13.67
C TYR A 256 -21.79 -14.98 -12.22
N LEU A 257 -20.85 -15.17 -11.29
CA LEU A 257 -21.16 -15.13 -9.86
C LEU A 257 -21.43 -13.69 -9.39
N PRO A 258 -22.27 -13.50 -8.36
CA PRO A 258 -22.45 -12.19 -7.73
C PRO A 258 -21.11 -11.60 -7.25
N PRO A 259 -20.92 -10.27 -7.31
CA PRO A 259 -19.66 -9.63 -6.88
C PRO A 259 -19.25 -9.93 -5.43
N ASP A 260 -20.22 -10.13 -4.53
CA ASP A 260 -20.01 -10.44 -3.12
C ASP A 260 -19.73 -11.94 -2.86
N PHE A 261 -19.74 -12.78 -3.90
CA PHE A 261 -19.49 -14.21 -3.76
C PHE A 261 -18.00 -14.54 -3.86
N LEU A 262 -17.40 -14.84 -2.70
CA LEU A 262 -16.00 -15.28 -2.61
C LEU A 262 -15.84 -16.70 -3.17
N THR A 263 -15.29 -16.79 -4.39
CA THR A 263 -15.15 -18.04 -5.15
C THR A 263 -14.07 -18.97 -4.56
N TYR A 264 -12.96 -18.42 -4.09
CA TYR A 264 -11.89 -19.20 -3.49
C TYR A 264 -12.09 -19.35 -1.98
N PRO A 265 -11.81 -20.54 -1.40
CA PRO A 265 -11.69 -20.66 0.04
C PRO A 265 -10.56 -19.76 0.51
N SER A 266 -10.85 -18.87 1.46
CA SER A 266 -9.95 -17.79 1.84
C SER A 266 -9.92 -17.55 3.34
N ILE A 267 -8.90 -16.82 3.75
CA ILE A 267 -8.71 -16.37 5.12
C ILE A 267 -8.47 -14.87 5.08
N GLU A 268 -9.25 -14.16 5.88
CA GLU A 268 -9.05 -12.75 6.18
C GLU A 268 -8.42 -12.62 7.56
N ILE A 269 -7.45 -11.73 7.69
CA ILE A 269 -6.85 -11.34 8.96
C ILE A 269 -6.91 -9.84 9.13
N SER A 270 -7.22 -9.38 10.35
CA SER A 270 -7.17 -7.97 10.72
C SER A 270 -6.59 -7.77 12.12
N SER A 271 -5.76 -6.73 12.30
CA SER A 271 -5.25 -6.34 13.61
C SER A 271 -6.27 -5.56 14.45
N THR A 272 -7.48 -5.33 13.92
CA THR A 272 -8.61 -4.72 14.64
C THR A 272 -9.91 -5.48 14.37
N SER A 273 -10.83 -5.41 15.32
CA SER A 273 -12.21 -5.88 15.20
C SER A 273 -13.22 -4.73 15.16
N LYS A 274 -12.77 -3.47 15.11
CA LYS A 274 -13.61 -2.28 15.21
C LYS A 274 -13.45 -1.40 13.97
N TRP A 275 -14.57 -1.07 13.34
CA TRP A 275 -14.61 -0.04 12.30
C TRP A 275 -14.17 1.34 12.82
N GLN A 276 -14.38 1.61 14.11
CA GLN A 276 -13.93 2.87 14.73
C GLN A 276 -12.43 3.08 14.60
N ASP A 277 -11.60 2.03 14.70
CA ASP A 277 -10.15 2.16 14.57
C ASP A 277 -9.75 2.59 13.13
N ILE A 278 -10.56 2.19 12.14
CA ILE A 278 -10.42 2.64 10.74
C ILE A 278 -10.85 4.09 10.60
N VAL A 279 -11.99 4.46 11.19
CA VAL A 279 -12.51 5.84 11.19
C VAL A 279 -11.53 6.79 11.85
N ASP A 280 -11.02 6.47 13.03
CA ASP A 280 -10.07 7.29 13.80
C ASP A 280 -8.78 7.57 13.02
N THR A 281 -8.40 6.65 12.13
CA THR A 281 -7.23 6.77 11.26
C THR A 281 -7.42 7.83 10.17
N VAL A 282 -8.65 7.99 9.65
CA VAL A 282 -8.94 8.91 8.53
C VAL A 282 -9.59 10.22 8.98
N LEU A 283 -10.40 10.19 10.04
CA LEU A 283 -11.26 11.29 10.47
C LEU A 283 -10.52 12.63 10.67
N PRO A 284 -9.26 12.67 11.20
CA PRO A 284 -8.52 13.93 11.32
C PRO A 284 -8.33 14.69 10.00
N TYR A 285 -8.45 14.01 8.85
CA TYR A 285 -8.30 14.61 7.52
C TYR A 285 -9.63 15.11 6.91
N TYR A 286 -10.77 14.74 7.48
CA TYR A 286 -12.12 15.10 6.99
C TYR A 286 -12.77 16.20 7.82
N ARG A 287 -11.98 17.23 8.15
CA ARG A 287 -12.45 18.38 8.92
C ARG A 287 -13.43 19.24 8.13
N LEU A 288 -14.66 19.37 8.62
CA LEU A 288 -15.74 20.11 7.93
C LEU A 288 -15.74 21.62 8.19
N ASP A 289 -14.96 22.08 9.17
CA ASP A 289 -14.80 23.48 9.58
C ASP A 289 -13.76 24.25 8.74
N GLN A 290 -13.36 23.71 7.59
CA GLN A 290 -12.38 24.34 6.72
C GLN A 290 -12.93 25.58 6.03
N GLU A 291 -12.05 26.57 5.85
CA GLU A 291 -12.41 27.83 5.20
C GLU A 291 -12.75 27.61 3.72
N LEU A 292 -13.90 28.14 3.31
CA LEU A 292 -14.34 28.19 1.91
C LEU A 292 -13.84 29.49 1.27
N PRO A 293 -13.33 29.46 0.02
CA PRO A 293 -12.97 30.69 -0.69
C PRO A 293 -14.13 31.68 -0.75
N ALA A 294 -13.84 32.97 -0.60
CA ALA A 294 -14.86 34.03 -0.49
C ALA A 294 -15.89 33.99 -1.64
N ASP A 295 -15.43 33.84 -2.88
CA ASP A 295 -16.32 33.78 -4.05
C ASP A 295 -17.22 32.54 -4.04
N PHE A 296 -16.73 31.41 -3.53
CA PHE A 296 -17.51 30.18 -3.41
C PHE A 296 -18.52 30.29 -2.25
N ALA A 297 -18.09 30.85 -1.12
CA ALA A 297 -18.95 31.15 0.01
C ALA A 297 -20.10 32.10 -0.38
N ALA A 298 -19.82 33.13 -1.20
CA ALA A 298 -20.83 34.06 -1.69
C ALA A 298 -21.89 33.36 -2.57
N LYS A 299 -21.51 32.35 -3.38
CA LYS A 299 -22.46 31.53 -4.14
C LYS A 299 -23.38 30.74 -3.21
N LEU A 300 -22.84 30.19 -2.11
CA LEU A 300 -23.65 29.50 -1.11
C LEU A 300 -24.59 30.47 -0.37
N ASP A 301 -24.13 31.67 -0.03
CA ASP A 301 -24.97 32.68 0.60
C ASP A 301 -26.12 33.12 -0.32
N ALA A 302 -25.87 33.22 -1.63
CA ALA A 302 -26.90 33.47 -2.63
C ALA A 302 -27.92 32.32 -2.74
N ILE A 303 -27.47 31.06 -2.61
CA ILE A 303 -28.38 29.89 -2.52
C ILE A 303 -29.25 30.01 -1.26
N ALA A 304 -28.66 30.31 -0.10
CA ALA A 304 -29.38 30.46 1.16
C ALA A 304 -30.45 31.57 1.11
N ALA A 305 -30.15 32.67 0.42
CA ALA A 305 -31.06 33.81 0.26
C ALA A 305 -32.18 33.55 -0.76
N LYS A 306 -31.95 32.70 -1.77
CA LYS A 306 -32.90 32.43 -2.85
C LYS A 306 -33.90 31.32 -2.49
N TYR A 307 -33.46 30.33 -1.73
CA TYR A 307 -34.26 29.14 -1.42
C TYR A 307 -34.55 29.08 0.08
N ASP A 308 -35.82 28.93 0.45
CA ASP A 308 -36.23 28.85 1.85
C ASP A 308 -36.10 27.42 2.42
N ALA A 309 -36.47 26.42 1.62
CA ALA A 309 -36.45 25.02 2.04
C ALA A 309 -35.02 24.45 2.12
N PRO A 310 -34.65 23.76 3.21
CA PRO A 310 -33.34 23.10 3.33
C PRO A 310 -33.03 22.12 2.18
N GLU A 311 -34.05 21.42 1.68
CA GLU A 311 -33.92 20.44 0.60
C GLU A 311 -33.54 21.12 -0.73
N ASP A 312 -34.12 22.28 -1.02
CA ASP A 312 -33.78 23.07 -2.22
C ASP A 312 -32.34 23.59 -2.12
N ARG A 313 -31.93 24.08 -0.94
CA ARG A 313 -30.54 24.51 -0.69
C ARG A 313 -29.56 23.36 -0.87
N MET A 314 -29.90 22.16 -0.41
CA MET A 314 -29.09 20.95 -0.58
C MET A 314 -28.90 20.60 -2.05
N ILE A 315 -29.98 20.58 -2.84
CA ILE A 315 -29.94 20.29 -4.27
C ILE A 315 -29.06 21.30 -5.01
N GLU A 316 -29.20 22.59 -4.69
CA GLU A 316 -28.47 23.66 -5.37
C GLU A 316 -27.00 23.70 -4.97
N ALA A 317 -26.66 23.36 -3.71
CA ALA A 317 -25.27 23.16 -3.30
C ALA A 317 -24.63 21.97 -4.00
N MET A 318 -25.38 20.86 -4.13
CA MET A 318 -24.94 19.68 -4.87
C MET A 318 -24.69 20.02 -6.34
N ARG A 319 -25.60 20.76 -7.01
CA ARG A 319 -25.41 21.25 -8.38
C ARG A 319 -24.19 22.16 -8.48
N LEU A 320 -24.02 23.10 -7.55
CA LEU A 320 -22.85 23.99 -7.53
C LEU A 320 -21.55 23.19 -7.53
N VAL A 321 -21.42 22.16 -6.69
CA VAL A 321 -20.23 21.31 -6.65
C VAL A 321 -20.10 20.46 -7.91
N GLN A 322 -21.17 19.79 -8.36
CA GLN A 322 -21.13 18.91 -9.54
C GLN A 322 -20.80 19.66 -10.83
N ASP A 323 -21.39 20.84 -11.04
CA ASP A 323 -21.26 21.62 -12.26
C ASP A 323 -19.93 22.38 -12.35
N ASN A 324 -19.31 22.70 -11.21
CA ASN A 324 -18.10 23.54 -11.16
C ASN A 324 -16.82 22.75 -10.85
N ILE A 325 -16.93 21.54 -10.31
CA ILE A 325 -15.77 20.71 -9.95
C ILE A 325 -15.76 19.46 -10.83
N ARG A 326 -14.79 19.38 -11.76
CA ARG A 326 -14.61 18.20 -12.61
C ARG A 326 -14.08 17.01 -11.81
N TYR A 327 -14.51 15.80 -12.16
CA TYR A 327 -13.95 14.61 -11.53
C TYR A 327 -12.56 14.30 -12.08
N VAL A 328 -11.57 14.24 -11.19
CA VAL A 328 -10.19 13.76 -11.47
C VAL A 328 -9.67 13.11 -10.20
N SER A 329 -9.29 11.83 -10.29
CA SER A 329 -8.71 11.07 -9.18
C SER A 329 -7.20 11.09 -9.25
N LEU A 330 -6.56 11.72 -8.26
CA LEU A 330 -5.11 11.71 -8.08
C LEU A 330 -4.78 10.86 -6.85
N SER A 331 -4.87 9.55 -7.00
CA SER A 331 -4.83 8.57 -5.90
C SER A 331 -3.40 8.12 -5.56
N MET A 332 -2.43 9.01 -5.71
CA MET A 332 -1.02 8.78 -5.42
C MET A 332 -0.63 9.25 -4.04
N GLY A 333 0.11 8.42 -3.30
CA GLY A 333 0.60 8.76 -1.98
C GLY A 333 -0.53 9.26 -1.08
N ARG A 334 -0.43 10.49 -0.56
CA ARG A 334 -1.43 11.03 0.38
C ARG A 334 -2.83 11.09 -0.24
N GLY A 335 -2.92 11.33 -1.54
CA GLY A 335 -4.19 11.44 -2.27
C GLY A 335 -4.98 10.14 -2.33
N SER A 336 -4.39 8.98 -2.00
CA SER A 336 -5.13 7.72 -1.92
C SER A 336 -6.23 7.77 -0.85
N TYR A 337 -5.99 8.46 0.28
CA TYR A 337 -6.91 8.45 1.43
C TYR A 337 -7.26 9.84 1.99
N ILE A 338 -6.40 10.84 1.76
CA ILE A 338 -6.50 12.16 2.40
C ILE A 338 -7.07 13.15 1.37
N PRO A 339 -8.24 13.78 1.63
CA PRO A 339 -8.78 14.79 0.75
C PRO A 339 -7.91 16.05 0.75
N ARG A 340 -7.94 16.77 -0.36
CA ARG A 340 -7.43 18.14 -0.47
C ARG A 340 -8.43 19.10 0.19
N THR A 341 -7.93 20.27 0.59
CA THR A 341 -8.78 21.28 1.25
C THR A 341 -9.82 21.84 0.28
N PRO A 342 -11.02 22.25 0.76
CA PRO A 342 -12.02 22.91 -0.08
C PRO A 342 -11.47 24.07 -0.92
N ALA A 343 -10.58 24.89 -0.34
CA ALA A 343 -9.91 25.97 -1.06
C ALA A 343 -9.06 25.48 -2.24
N THR A 344 -8.33 24.37 -2.07
CA THR A 344 -7.52 23.77 -3.13
C THR A 344 -8.40 23.23 -4.25
N VAL A 345 -9.49 22.53 -3.90
CA VAL A 345 -10.43 21.92 -4.86
C VAL A 345 -11.17 22.98 -5.69
N VAL A 346 -11.63 24.05 -5.04
CA VAL A 346 -12.29 25.17 -5.73
C VAL A 346 -11.30 25.91 -6.65
N ALA A 347 -10.06 26.13 -6.20
CA ALA A 347 -9.05 26.81 -7.01
C ALA A 347 -8.61 25.98 -8.22
N SER A 348 -8.51 24.65 -8.08
CA SER A 348 -8.13 23.75 -9.18
C SER A 348 -9.28 23.48 -10.16
N GLY A 349 -10.53 23.58 -9.70
CA GLY A 349 -11.73 23.21 -10.45
C GLY A 349 -11.86 21.69 -10.67
N PHE A 350 -11.13 20.87 -9.93
CA PHE A 350 -11.25 19.40 -10.00
C PHE A 350 -10.97 18.68 -8.67
N GLY A 351 -11.66 17.57 -8.47
CA GLY A 351 -11.67 16.76 -7.25
C GLY A 351 -12.03 15.31 -7.49
N ASP A 352 -11.55 14.40 -6.65
CA ASP A 352 -12.00 13.01 -6.58
C ASP A 352 -13.20 12.86 -5.61
N CYS A 353 -13.59 11.62 -5.30
CA CYS A 353 -14.70 11.34 -4.37
C CYS A 353 -14.51 11.99 -2.99
N LYS A 354 -13.30 11.89 -2.40
CA LYS A 354 -12.98 12.43 -1.08
C LYS A 354 -13.01 13.95 -1.08
N ASP A 355 -12.42 14.55 -2.11
CA ASP A 355 -12.38 16.00 -2.31
C ASP A 355 -13.78 16.59 -2.42
N LYS A 356 -14.62 15.97 -3.26
CA LYS A 356 -15.98 16.44 -3.53
C LYS A 356 -16.91 16.23 -2.34
N ALA A 357 -16.82 15.08 -1.67
CA ALA A 357 -17.59 14.80 -0.46
C ALA A 357 -17.26 15.82 0.64
N LEU A 358 -15.98 16.08 0.89
CA LEU A 358 -15.54 17.08 1.87
C LEU A 358 -16.06 18.49 1.53
N LEU A 359 -15.89 18.93 0.28
CA LEU A 359 -16.38 20.23 -0.17
C LEU A 359 -17.90 20.36 -0.03
N LEU A 360 -18.65 19.32 -0.41
CA LEU A 360 -20.11 19.32 -0.32
C LEU A 360 -20.58 19.35 1.14
N ALA A 361 -20.03 18.49 2.00
CA ALA A 361 -20.39 18.46 3.42
C ALA A 361 -20.08 19.79 4.13
N SER A 362 -18.93 20.42 3.85
CA SER A 362 -18.61 21.77 4.33
C SER A 362 -19.59 22.82 3.82
N SER A 363 -20.02 22.72 2.55
CA SER A 363 -20.99 23.63 1.95
C SER A 363 -22.37 23.51 2.60
N LEU A 364 -22.84 22.27 2.81
CA LEU A 364 -24.12 21.99 3.46
C LEU A 364 -24.15 22.49 4.91
N ARG A 365 -23.07 22.30 5.67
CA ARG A 365 -22.96 22.84 7.02
C ARG A 365 -23.03 24.37 7.06
N ARG A 366 -22.41 25.07 6.10
CA ARG A 366 -22.56 26.54 5.96
C ARG A 366 -24.02 26.94 5.74
N LEU A 367 -24.77 26.15 4.98
CA LEU A 367 -26.19 26.37 4.68
C LEU A 367 -27.13 25.98 5.84
N GLY A 368 -26.58 25.58 6.99
CA GLY A 368 -27.34 25.15 8.16
C GLY A 368 -27.88 23.71 8.06
N ILE A 369 -27.36 22.91 7.13
CA ILE A 369 -27.77 21.53 6.90
C ILE A 369 -26.73 20.60 7.53
N HIS A 370 -27.19 19.67 8.36
CA HIS A 370 -26.30 18.67 8.95
C HIS A 370 -25.81 17.71 7.87
N ALA A 371 -24.49 17.58 7.73
CA ALA A 371 -23.85 16.70 6.76
C ALA A 371 -22.55 16.15 7.34
N ASP A 372 -22.27 14.89 7.02
CA ASP A 372 -21.05 14.17 7.32
C ASP A 372 -20.59 13.43 6.07
N VAL A 373 -19.29 13.11 6.02
CA VAL A 373 -18.69 12.32 4.95
C VAL A 373 -18.76 10.84 5.31
N ALA A 374 -19.13 9.99 4.36
CA ALA A 374 -19.16 8.54 4.54
C ALA A 374 -18.17 7.82 3.63
N LEU A 375 -17.34 6.95 4.20
CA LEU A 375 -16.58 5.97 3.41
C LEU A 375 -17.52 4.87 2.94
N THR A 376 -17.40 4.46 1.69
CA THR A 376 -18.29 3.47 1.07
C THR A 376 -17.52 2.56 0.11
N ASP A 377 -18.18 1.48 -0.28
CA ASP A 377 -17.72 0.52 -1.27
C ASP A 377 -18.81 0.42 -2.35
N LEU A 378 -18.46 0.73 -3.60
CA LEU A 378 -19.40 0.74 -4.72
C LEU A 378 -19.53 -0.63 -5.39
N ASP A 379 -18.56 -1.52 -5.19
CA ASP A 379 -18.36 -2.73 -5.99
C ASP A 379 -18.78 -4.02 -5.26
N GLU A 380 -18.57 -4.12 -3.95
CA GLU A 380 -18.78 -5.33 -3.14
C GLU A 380 -20.18 -5.40 -2.48
N GLY A 381 -21.03 -4.40 -2.71
CA GLY A 381 -22.44 -4.41 -2.27
C GLY A 381 -22.62 -4.56 -0.75
N LEU A 382 -23.30 -5.61 -0.31
CA LEU A 382 -23.56 -5.86 1.12
C LEU A 382 -22.39 -6.55 1.85
N ALA A 383 -21.28 -6.85 1.16
CA ALA A 383 -20.17 -7.61 1.71
C ALA A 383 -19.46 -6.93 2.89
N LEU A 384 -19.51 -5.58 2.95
CA LEU A 384 -18.91 -4.77 4.01
C LEU A 384 -19.34 -5.21 5.42
N ALA A 385 -20.58 -5.67 5.57
CA ALA A 385 -21.10 -6.16 6.85
C ALA A 385 -20.52 -7.51 7.28
N THR A 386 -19.81 -8.19 6.38
CA THR A 386 -19.29 -9.53 6.61
C THR A 386 -17.77 -9.54 6.76
N ILE A 387 -17.04 -8.70 6.03
CA ILE A 387 -15.56 -8.69 6.08
C ILE A 387 -15.02 -8.19 7.42
N LEU A 388 -13.76 -8.54 7.73
CA LEU A 388 -13.07 -7.94 8.87
C LEU A 388 -12.77 -6.44 8.61
N PRO A 389 -12.79 -5.58 9.65
CA PRO A 389 -12.49 -4.16 9.48
C PRO A 389 -11.11 -3.93 8.86
N THR A 390 -11.10 -3.08 7.84
CA THR A 390 -9.90 -2.71 7.09
C THR A 390 -10.08 -1.38 6.40
N ILE A 391 -8.98 -0.65 6.23
CA ILE A 391 -8.98 0.59 5.46
C ILE A 391 -9.17 0.37 3.97
N ARG A 392 -8.91 -0.86 3.51
CA ARG A 392 -9.05 -1.26 2.10
C ARG A 392 -10.47 -1.65 1.72
N ALA A 393 -11.42 -1.59 2.66
CA ALA A 393 -12.82 -1.95 2.46
C ALA A 393 -13.64 -0.84 1.79
N PHE A 394 -12.99 0.27 1.43
CA PHE A 394 -13.67 1.45 0.90
C PHE A 394 -12.94 1.88 -0.37
N ASP A 395 -13.66 1.82 -1.49
CA ASP A 395 -13.20 2.29 -2.80
C ASP A 395 -13.69 3.72 -3.10
N HIS A 396 -14.61 4.25 -2.29
CA HIS A 396 -15.27 5.52 -2.54
C HIS A 396 -15.64 6.29 -1.27
N VAL A 397 -16.00 7.56 -1.44
CA VAL A 397 -16.41 8.47 -0.38
C VAL A 397 -17.54 9.37 -0.88
N ILE A 398 -18.60 9.53 -0.07
CA ILE A 398 -19.80 10.32 -0.39
C ILE A 398 -20.09 11.41 0.62
#